data_AF-A0A432WUM3-F1
#
_entry.id   AF-A0A432WUM3-F1
#
_cell.length_a   1.000
_cell.length_b   1.000
_cell.length_c   1.000
_cell.angle_alpha   90.00
_cell.angle_beta   90.00
_cell.angle_gamma   90.00
#
_symmetry.space_group_name_H-M   'P 1'
#
loop_
_entity.id
_entity.type
_entity.pdbx_description
1 polymer ?
#
loop_
_entity_poly.entity_id
_entity_poly.type
_entity_poly.pdbx_seq_one_letter_code
_entity_poly.pdbx_strand_id
1 'polypeptide(L)'
;MSRGNSTDIDWALLTQYQEILGTQGISDSFQIFLKVLPDYQAEFEQLVLAQNEPGVRSQAHKIKGSCRSLGFKRLGEIMQFIEKEAWQWQEVEAHIAQWPHHYAVDTAIVEEWLTANC
;
A
#
# COMPACT_ATOMS: atom_id res chain seq x y z
N MET A 1 -2.08 -21.75 -15.85
CA MET A 1 -2.38 -21.02 -14.60
C MET A 1 -1.18 -21.17 -13.68
N SER A 2 -0.15 -20.34 -13.83
CA SER A 2 0.96 -20.30 -12.88
C SER A 2 0.55 -19.31 -11.79
N ARG A 3 0.31 -19.79 -10.57
CA ARG A 3 0.14 -18.96 -9.37
C ARG A 3 1.50 -18.31 -9.08
N GLY A 4 1.81 -17.25 -9.81
CA GLY A 4 2.97 -16.40 -9.55
C GLY A 4 2.65 -15.55 -8.33
N ASN A 5 2.89 -16.08 -7.13
CA ASN A 5 2.82 -15.31 -5.91
C ASN A 5 3.85 -14.18 -6.01
N SER A 6 3.42 -12.96 -6.36
CA SER A 6 4.29 -11.78 -6.45
C SER A 6 5.02 -11.57 -5.13
N THR A 7 6.30 -11.23 -5.17
CA THR A 7 7.07 -10.86 -3.97
C THR A 7 6.66 -9.51 -3.40
N ASP A 8 5.86 -8.74 -4.15
CA ASP A 8 5.34 -7.42 -3.75
C ASP A 8 4.19 -7.53 -2.74
N ILE A 9 3.65 -8.73 -2.56
CA ILE A 9 2.52 -9.04 -1.66
C ILE A 9 2.96 -10.04 -0.59
N ASP A 10 2.58 -9.78 0.65
CA ASP A 10 2.74 -10.70 1.77
C ASP A 10 1.59 -11.73 1.76
N TRP A 11 1.79 -12.80 0.99
CA TRP A 11 0.82 -13.88 0.87
C TRP A 11 0.62 -14.66 2.15
N ALA A 12 1.63 -14.73 3.02
CA ALA A 12 1.50 -15.42 4.31
C ALA A 12 0.51 -14.67 5.19
N LEU A 13 0.62 -13.33 5.24
CA LEU A 13 -0.34 -12.48 5.96
C LEU A 13 -1.75 -12.58 5.37
N LEU A 14 -1.90 -12.46 4.05
CA LEU A 14 -3.22 -12.53 3.39
C LEU A 14 -3.90 -13.89 3.63
N THR A 15 -3.15 -14.99 3.54
CA THR A 15 -3.68 -16.33 3.81
C THR A 15 -4.12 -16.46 5.27
N GLN A 16 -3.30 -15.99 6.22
CA GLN A 16 -3.67 -16.00 7.64
C GLN A 16 -4.93 -15.15 7.90
N TYR A 17 -5.06 -13.99 7.26
CA TYR A 17 -6.24 -13.13 7.43
C TYR A 17 -7.48 -13.75 6.80
N GLN A 18 -7.35 -14.44 5.67
CA GLN A 18 -8.44 -15.20 5.08
C GLN A 18 -8.92 -16.32 6.02
N GLU A 19 -8.02 -17.03 6.69
CA GLU A 19 -8.39 -18.07 7.67
C GLU A 19 -9.16 -17.49 8.87
N ILE A 20 -8.83 -16.27 9.29
CA ILE A 20 -9.44 -15.61 10.45
C ILE A 20 -10.76 -14.92 10.10
N LEU A 21 -10.81 -14.19 8.98
CA LEU A 21 -11.91 -13.30 8.60
C LEU A 21 -12.83 -13.89 7.52
N GLY A 22 -12.39 -14.97 6.86
CA GLY A 22 -13.00 -15.48 5.62
C GLY A 22 -12.73 -14.56 4.42
N THR A 23 -12.97 -15.06 3.21
CA THR A 23 -12.81 -14.29 1.96
C THR A 23 -13.63 -12.99 1.96
N GLN A 24 -14.85 -13.01 2.52
CA GLN A 24 -15.69 -11.81 2.58
C GLN A 24 -15.08 -10.72 3.48
N GLY A 25 -14.59 -11.07 4.67
CA GLY A 25 -14.06 -10.08 5.61
C GLY A 25 -12.79 -9.39 5.10
N ILE A 26 -11.93 -10.12 4.39
CA ILE A 26 -10.75 -9.53 3.74
C ILE A 26 -11.14 -8.69 2.52
N SER A 27 -12.15 -9.11 1.75
CA SER A 27 -12.70 -8.31 0.65
C SER A 27 -13.26 -6.98 1.14
N ASP A 28 -14.04 -6.98 2.22
CA ASP A 28 -14.59 -5.76 2.82
C ASP A 28 -13.47 -4.82 3.29
N SER A 29 -12.44 -5.37 3.93
CA SER A 29 -11.26 -4.61 4.37
C SER A 29 -10.50 -3.99 3.20
N PHE A 30 -10.37 -4.73 2.10
CA PHE A 30 -9.74 -4.25 0.86
C PHE A 30 -10.55 -3.11 0.22
N GLN A 31 -11.88 -3.22 0.17
CA GLN A 31 -12.74 -2.14 -0.35
C GLN A 31 -12.66 -0.87 0.50
N ILE A 32 -12.57 -1.00 1.83
CA ILE A 32 -12.33 0.16 2.72
C ILE A 32 -11.00 0.83 2.39
N PHE A 33 -9.94 0.04 2.19
CA PHE A 33 -8.64 0.57 1.80
C PHE A 33 -8.67 1.33 0.47
N LEU A 34 -9.29 0.77 -0.57
CA LEU A 34 -9.44 1.44 -1.87
C LEU A 34 -10.18 2.79 -1.75
N LYS A 35 -11.13 2.89 -0.81
CA LYS A 35 -11.87 4.12 -0.54
C LYS A 35 -11.04 5.17 0.21
N VAL A 36 -10.22 4.75 1.17
CA VAL A 36 -9.52 5.66 2.11
C VAL A 36 -8.16 6.11 1.58
N LEU A 37 -7.44 5.22 0.87
CA LEU A 37 -6.07 5.52 0.43
C LEU A 37 -5.95 6.77 -0.47
N PRO A 38 -6.88 7.06 -1.39
CA PRO A 38 -6.81 8.26 -2.21
C PRO A 38 -6.78 9.56 -1.39
N ASP A 39 -7.52 9.62 -0.28
CA ASP A 39 -7.51 10.79 0.61
C ASP A 39 -6.14 10.95 1.28
N TYR A 40 -5.55 9.84 1.74
CA TYR A 40 -4.20 9.87 2.31
C TYR A 40 -3.14 10.27 1.30
N GLN A 41 -3.27 9.81 0.05
CA GLN A 41 -2.35 10.15 -1.03
C GLN A 41 -2.46 11.62 -1.41
N ALA A 42 -3.67 12.18 -1.50
CA ALA A 42 -3.87 13.59 -1.78
C ALA A 42 -3.21 14.47 -0.70
N GLU A 43 -3.40 14.15 0.58
CA GLU A 43 -2.73 14.85 1.69
C GLU A 43 -1.20 14.69 1.59
N PHE A 44 -0.71 13.50 1.25
CA PHE A 44 0.72 13.24 1.09
C PHE A 44 1.35 14.10 -0.01
N GLU A 45 0.72 14.19 -1.18
CA GLU A 45 1.16 15.01 -2.30
C GLU A 45 1.21 16.51 -1.93
N GLN A 46 0.20 17.01 -1.19
CA GLN A 46 0.21 18.39 -0.70
C GLN A 46 1.37 18.67 0.25
N LEU A 47 1.68 17.72 1.14
CA LEU A 47 2.79 17.84 2.10
C LEU A 47 4.14 17.85 1.40
N VAL A 48 4.31 17.06 0.34
CA VAL A 48 5.52 17.07 -0.49
C VAL A 48 5.66 18.38 -1.26
N LEU A 49 4.59 18.88 -1.88
CA LEU A 49 4.59 20.18 -2.57
C LEU A 49 4.96 21.34 -1.62
N ALA A 50 4.51 21.26 -0.37
CA ALA A 50 4.85 22.23 0.67
C ALA A 50 6.23 22.01 1.31
N GLN A 51 6.98 20.99 0.88
CA GLN A 51 8.25 20.55 1.49
C GLN A 51 8.17 20.37 3.02
N ASN A 52 7.01 19.91 3.52
CA ASN A 52 6.77 19.70 4.94
C ASN A 52 7.25 18.31 5.35
N GLU A 53 8.56 18.16 5.58
CA GLU A 53 9.16 16.87 5.93
C GLU A 53 8.49 16.18 7.15
N PRO A 54 8.25 16.84 8.30
CA PRO A 54 7.56 16.21 9.42
C PRO A 54 6.17 15.67 9.04
N GLY A 55 5.42 16.43 8.24
CA GLY A 55 4.12 16.01 7.73
C GLY A 55 4.24 14.82 6.78
N VAL A 56 5.17 14.86 5.82
CA VAL A 56 5.45 13.75 4.89
C VAL A 56 5.76 12.46 5.65
N ARG A 57 6.64 12.50 6.65
CA ARG A 57 6.98 11.32 7.46
C ARG A 57 5.77 10.80 8.24
N SER A 58 4.97 11.69 8.82
CA SER A 58 3.74 11.30 9.55
C SER A 58 2.71 10.67 8.62
N GLN A 59 2.55 11.21 7.42
CA GLN A 59 1.58 10.71 6.46
C GLN A 59 2.03 9.39 5.83
N ALA A 60 3.33 9.24 5.54
CA ALA A 60 3.93 7.96 5.14
C ALA A 60 3.69 6.87 6.20
N HIS A 61 3.78 7.20 7.50
CA HIS A 61 3.45 6.25 8.57
C HIS A 61 2.00 5.72 8.49
N LYS A 62 1.02 6.61 8.24
CA LYS A 62 -0.40 6.22 8.10
C LYS A 62 -0.60 5.29 6.89
N ILE A 63 -0.10 5.71 5.73
CA ILE A 63 -0.20 4.94 4.48
C ILE A 63 0.47 3.57 4.62
N LYS A 64 1.68 3.53 5.21
CA LYS A 64 2.41 2.30 5.51
C LYS A 64 1.56 1.33 6.34
N GLY A 65 0.91 1.83 7.39
CA GLY A 65 0.03 1.03 8.25
C GLY A 65 -1.08 0.36 7.45
N SER A 66 -1.81 1.14 6.64
CA SER A 66 -2.87 0.65 5.77
C SER A 66 -2.39 -0.35 4.72
N CYS A 67 -1.22 -0.12 4.12
CA CYS A 67 -0.62 -1.04 3.15
C CYS A 67 -0.26 -2.38 3.80
N ARG A 68 0.43 -2.34 4.95
CA ARG A 68 0.88 -3.55 5.64
C ARG A 68 -0.25 -4.37 6.22
N SER A 69 -1.33 -3.74 6.69
CA SER A 69 -2.49 -4.47 7.20
C SER A 69 -3.22 -5.30 6.13
N LEU A 70 -2.97 -5.03 4.85
CA LEU A 70 -3.54 -5.76 3.72
C LEU A 70 -2.47 -6.48 2.87
N GLY A 71 -1.29 -6.69 3.44
CA GLY A 71 -0.24 -7.45 2.77
C GLY A 71 0.43 -6.75 1.59
N PHE A 72 0.20 -5.44 1.36
CA PHE A 72 0.91 -4.69 0.33
C PHE A 72 2.35 -4.40 0.76
N LYS A 73 3.24 -5.38 0.54
CA LYS A 73 4.62 -5.35 1.01
C LYS A 73 5.41 -4.23 0.32
N ARG A 74 5.40 -4.19 -1.01
CA ARG A 74 6.14 -3.16 -1.79
C ARG A 74 5.69 -1.74 -1.43
N LEU A 75 4.37 -1.47 -1.44
CA LEU A 75 3.84 -0.16 -1.05
C LEU A 75 4.23 0.22 0.39
N GLY A 76 4.16 -0.76 1.30
CA GLY A 76 4.58 -0.58 2.69
C GLY A 76 6.09 -0.34 2.86
N GLU A 77 6.93 -0.90 2.00
CA GLU A 77 8.39 -0.67 2.00
C GLU A 77 8.73 0.73 1.48
N ILE A 78 8.08 1.19 0.40
CA ILE A 78 8.22 2.56 -0.10
C ILE A 78 7.87 3.57 0.99
N MET A 79 6.74 3.38 1.67
CA MET A 79 6.31 4.29 2.73
C MET A 79 7.20 4.18 3.99
N GLN A 80 7.76 3.00 4.28
CA GLN A 80 8.76 2.88 5.35
C GLN A 80 10.02 3.68 5.02
N PHE A 81 10.52 3.64 3.78
CA PHE A 81 11.67 4.41 3.35
C PHE A 81 11.44 5.91 3.59
N ILE A 82 10.32 6.43 3.09
CA ILE A 82 9.94 7.83 3.25
C ILE A 82 9.77 8.21 4.73
N GLU A 83 9.20 7.32 5.55
CA GLU A 83 9.01 7.58 6.99
C GLU A 83 10.34 7.62 7.76
N LYS A 84 11.24 6.67 7.54
CA LYS A 84 12.35 6.36 8.46
C LYS A 84 13.73 6.74 7.97
N GLU A 85 13.97 6.69 6.67
CA GLU A 85 15.32 6.86 6.13
C GLU A 85 15.65 8.34 5.95
N ALA A 86 16.95 8.60 5.81
CA ALA A 86 17.41 9.88 5.30
C ALA A 86 17.26 9.87 3.77
N TRP A 87 16.63 10.91 3.23
CA TRP A 87 16.36 11.05 1.80
C TRP A 87 16.52 12.52 1.38
N GLN A 88 16.67 12.74 0.08
CA GLN A 88 16.51 14.02 -0.59
C GLN A 88 15.13 14.11 -1.24
N TRP A 89 14.61 15.32 -1.42
CA TRP A 89 13.26 15.52 -1.98
C TRP A 89 13.06 14.82 -3.33
N GLN A 90 14.11 14.76 -4.17
CA GLN A 90 14.05 14.06 -5.46
C GLN A 90 13.76 12.56 -5.33
N GLU A 91 14.21 11.92 -4.24
CA GLU A 91 13.94 10.49 -3.99
C GLU A 91 12.46 10.28 -3.63
N VAL A 92 11.89 11.16 -2.80
CA VAL A 92 10.46 11.13 -2.45
C VAL A 92 9.59 11.41 -3.68
N GLU A 93 9.95 12.41 -4.48
CA GLU A 93 9.27 12.74 -5.74
C GLU A 93 9.32 11.57 -6.74
N ALA A 94 10.46 10.88 -6.85
CA ALA A 94 10.58 9.69 -7.68
C ALA A 94 9.67 8.55 -7.20
N HIS A 95 9.57 8.33 -5.89
CA HIS A 95 8.61 7.37 -5.33
C HIS A 95 7.16 7.76 -5.60
N ILE A 96 6.79 9.04 -5.47
CA ILE A 96 5.45 9.53 -5.82
C ILE A 96 5.14 9.31 -7.30
N ALA A 97 6.08 9.60 -8.19
CA ALA A 97 5.88 9.43 -9.62
C ALA A 97 5.63 7.96 -10.01
N GLN A 98 6.24 7.01 -9.30
CA GLN A 98 6.05 5.57 -9.53
C GLN A 98 4.85 4.98 -8.77
N TRP A 99 4.36 5.67 -7.74
CA TRP A 99 3.31 5.17 -6.86
C TRP A 99 2.03 4.74 -7.59
N PRO A 100 1.45 5.51 -8.54
CA PRO A 100 0.22 5.10 -9.23
C PRO A 100 0.38 3.76 -9.96
N HIS A 101 1.56 3.51 -10.53
CA HIS A 101 1.84 2.25 -11.21
C HIS A 101 1.92 1.09 -10.21
N HIS A 102 2.72 1.24 -9.14
CA HIS A 102 2.84 0.19 -8.12
C HIS A 102 1.50 -0.10 -7.44
N TYR A 103 0.74 0.95 -7.13
CA TYR A 103 -0.58 0.83 -6.55
C TYR A 103 -1.51 0.03 -7.46
N ALA A 104 -1.63 0.40 -8.73
CA ALA A 104 -2.51 -0.29 -9.68
C ALA A 104 -2.11 -1.76 -9.90
N VAL A 105 -0.81 -2.06 -9.96
CA VAL A 105 -0.31 -3.43 -10.10
C VAL A 105 -0.63 -4.24 -8.85
N ASP A 106 -0.35 -3.71 -7.66
CA ASP A 106 -0.49 -4.45 -6.41
C ASP A 106 -1.96 -4.69 -6.06
N THR A 107 -2.83 -3.70 -6.26
CA THR A 107 -4.27 -3.86 -6.04
C THR A 107 -4.90 -4.84 -7.00
N ALA A 108 -4.51 -4.84 -8.28
CA ALA A 108 -4.99 -5.81 -9.27
C ALA A 108 -4.61 -7.25 -8.88
N ILE A 109 -3.38 -7.47 -8.40
CA ILE A 109 -2.93 -8.78 -7.92
C ILE A 109 -3.81 -9.29 -6.76
N VAL A 110 -4.12 -8.43 -5.78
CA VAL A 110 -4.96 -8.81 -4.64
C VAL A 110 -6.41 -9.01 -5.06
N GLU A 111 -6.95 -8.18 -5.95
CA GLU A 111 -8.31 -8.29 -6.48
C GLU A 111 -8.51 -9.58 -7.27
N GLU A 112 -7.57 -9.95 -8.14
CA GLU A 112 -7.56 -11.23 -8.86
C GLU A 112 -7.51 -12.41 -7.89
N TRP A 113 -6.67 -12.32 -6.84
CA TRP A 113 -6.58 -13.35 -5.82
C TRP A 113 -7.90 -13.50 -5.04
N LEU A 114 -8.53 -12.39 -4.62
CA LEU A 114 -9.82 -12.43 -3.93
C LEU A 114 -10.90 -13.07 -4.79
N THR A 115 -10.96 -12.71 -6.07
CA THR A 115 -11.94 -13.25 -7.03
C THR A 115 -11.73 -14.75 -7.26
N ALA A 116 -10.48 -15.22 -7.31
CA ALA A 116 -10.15 -16.63 -7.50
C ALA A 116 -10.39 -17.51 -6.26
N ASN A 117 -10.55 -16.90 -5.08
CA ASN A 117 -10.80 -17.58 -3.80
C ASN A 117 -12.19 -17.27 -3.23
N CYS A 118 -13.10 -16.75 -4.05
CA CYS A 118 -14.49 -16.48 -3.71
C CYS A 118 -15.40 -17.67 -4.04
#